data_AF-B2I5V9-F1
#
_entry.id   AF-B2I5V9-F1
#
_cell.length_a   1.000
_cell.length_b   1.000
_cell.length_c   1.000
_cell.angle_alpha   90.00
_cell.angle_beta   90.00
_cell.angle_gamma   90.00
#
_symmetry.space_group_name_H-M   'P 1'
#
loop_
_entity.id
_entity.type
_entity.pdbx_description
1 polymer ?
#
loop_
_entity_poly.entity_id
_entity_poly.type
_entity_poly.pdbx_seq_one_letter_code
_entity_poly.pdbx_strand_id
1 'polypeptide(L)' 'MLTDKEIRQYAETWVQGAPFKRMSEGVYRADASDGTIVHLRSVSSSSNVTKARWTIDIENNPKLREVTKEKVEFKFR' A
#
# COMPACT_ATOMS: atom_id res chain seq x y z
N MET A 1 16.71 5.18 6.55
CA MET A 1 15.24 4.97 6.67
C MET A 1 14.58 5.77 5.57
N LEU A 2 13.55 5.22 4.93
CA LEU A 2 12.79 5.97 3.92
C LEU A 2 11.95 7.05 4.61
N THR A 3 11.87 8.22 3.99
CA THR A 3 10.97 9.33 4.35
C THR A 3 9.52 9.02 3.98
N ASP A 4 8.56 9.79 4.51
CA ASP A 4 7.14 9.63 4.12
C ASP A 4 6.94 9.80 2.62
N LYS A 5 7.70 10.74 2.02
CA LYS A 5 7.66 11.00 0.58
C LYS A 5 8.14 9.80 -0.22
N GLU A 6 9.26 9.20 0.15
CA GLU A 6 9.82 8.03 -0.53
C GLU A 6 8.89 6.81 -0.40
N ILE A 7 8.25 6.61 0.75
CA ILE A 7 7.29 5.51 0.93
C ILE A 7 6.05 5.71 0.04
N ARG A 8 5.55 6.95 -0.08
CA ARG A 8 4.43 7.27 -0.99
C ARG A 8 4.81 7.05 -2.45
N GLN A 9 5.99 7.49 -2.86
CA GLN A 9 6.52 7.26 -4.21
C GLN A 9 6.70 5.76 -4.50
N TYR A 10 7.13 4.98 -3.51
CA TYR A 10 7.18 3.53 -3.64
C TYR A 10 5.79 2.92 -3.80
N ALA A 11 4.76 3.42 -3.10
CA ALA A 11 3.38 2.99 -3.32
C ALA A 11 2.89 3.31 -4.76
N GLU A 12 3.32 4.44 -5.33
CA GLU A 12 2.98 4.83 -6.70
C GLU A 12 3.53 3.85 -7.77
N THR A 13 4.63 3.13 -7.49
CA THR A 13 5.16 2.15 -8.46
C THR A 13 4.22 0.95 -8.65
N TRP A 14 3.33 0.69 -7.69
CA TRP A 14 2.41 -0.46 -7.72
C TRP A 14 1.08 -0.17 -8.40
N VAL A 15 0.74 1.10 -8.63
CA VAL A 15 -0.58 1.51 -9.13
C VAL A 15 -0.58 1.83 -10.62
N GLN A 16 0.56 1.70 -11.30
CA GLN A 16 0.72 1.87 -12.75
C GLN A 16 0.11 3.19 -13.29
N GLY A 17 0.30 4.28 -12.54
CA GLY A 17 -0.20 5.61 -12.88
C GLY A 17 -1.63 5.91 -12.41
N ALA A 18 -2.34 4.96 -11.79
CA ALA A 18 -3.64 5.23 -11.18
C ALA A 18 -3.49 6.16 -9.96
N PRO A 19 -4.34 7.19 -9.82
CA PRO A 19 -4.23 8.14 -8.73
C PRO A 19 -4.73 7.55 -7.40
N PHE A 20 -4.03 7.86 -6.31
CA PHE A 20 -4.53 7.57 -4.97
C PHE A 20 -5.66 8.52 -4.58
N LYS A 21 -6.78 7.94 -4.13
CA LYS A 21 -7.91 8.66 -3.53
C LYS A 21 -7.84 8.50 -2.02
N ARG A 22 -8.05 9.59 -1.28
CA ARG A 22 -8.19 9.53 0.18
C ARG A 22 -9.55 8.91 0.52
N MET A 23 -9.53 7.83 1.30
CA MET A 23 -10.74 7.14 1.78
C MET A 23 -11.13 7.66 3.16
N SER A 24 -10.15 7.91 4.01
CA SER A 24 -10.28 8.56 5.32
C SER A 24 -8.94 9.18 5.71
N GLU A 25 -8.88 9.85 6.87
CA GLU A 25 -7.63 10.41 7.35
C GLU A 25 -6.54 9.32 7.50
N GLY A 26 -5.43 9.49 6.79
CA GLY A 26 -4.32 8.53 6.80
C GLY A 26 -4.57 7.23 6.03
N VAL A 27 -5.67 7.09 5.27
CA VAL A 27 -5.96 5.92 4.43
C VAL A 27 -6.24 6.35 3.00
N TYR A 28 -5.47 5.78 2.07
CA TYR A 28 -5.57 6.05 0.65
C TYR A 28 -5.68 4.74 -0.13
N ARG A 29 -6.41 4.78 -1.25
CA ARG A 29 -6.60 3.64 -2.15
C ARG A 29 -6.37 4.06 -3.60
N ALA A 30 -5.75 3.20 -4.37
CA ALA A 30 -5.68 3.30 -5.82
C ALA A 30 -6.04 1.95 -6.44
N ASP A 31 -6.77 2.01 -7.55
CA ASP A 31 -7.20 0.86 -8.33
C ASP A 31 -6.56 0.97 -9.72
N ALA A 32 -5.63 0.08 -10.03
CA ALA A 32 -4.93 0.04 -11.32
C ALA A 32 -5.78 -0.65 -12.39
N SER A 33 -5.48 -0.37 -13.66
CA SER A 33 -6.20 -0.94 -14.81
C SER A 33 -6.03 -2.46 -14.96
N ASP A 34 -4.96 -3.03 -14.40
CA ASP A 34 -4.70 -4.47 -14.40
C ASP A 34 -5.42 -5.23 -13.27
N GLY A 35 -6.25 -4.52 -12.48
CA GLY A 35 -6.98 -5.05 -11.35
C GLY A 35 -6.21 -5.02 -10.02
N THR A 36 -4.94 -4.55 -10.01
CA THR A 36 -4.20 -4.34 -8.76
C THR A 36 -4.89 -3.30 -7.90
N ILE A 37 -5.10 -3.61 -6.62
CA ILE A 37 -5.60 -2.66 -5.62
C ILE A 37 -4.47 -2.40 -4.63
N VAL A 38 -4.17 -1.12 -4.41
CA VAL A 38 -3.14 -0.70 -3.45
C VAL A 38 -3.77 0.16 -2.37
N HIS A 39 -3.57 -0.23 -1.11
CA HIS A 39 -3.90 0.59 0.05
C HIS A 39 -2.63 1.15 0.66
N LEU A 40 -2.59 2.46 0.86
CA LEU A 40 -1.52 3.15 1.57
C LEU A 40 -2.08 3.72 2.87
N ARG A 41 -1.52 3.29 4.02
CA ARG A 41 -2.07 3.59 5.35
C ARG A 41 -1.00 4.12 6.29
N SER A 42 -1.20 5.31 6.88
CA SER A 42 -0.41 5.83 8.00
C SER A 42 -1.07 5.57 9.36
N VAL A 43 -2.23 4.91 9.36
CA VAL A 43 -2.96 4.49 10.55
C VAL A 43 -3.12 2.98 10.50
N SER A 44 -2.82 2.31 11.61
CA SER A 44 -2.94 0.85 11.74
C SER A 44 -3.41 0.53 13.14
N SER A 45 -4.37 -0.38 13.27
CA SER A 45 -4.81 -0.91 14.57
C SER A 45 -3.68 -1.60 15.34
N SER A 46 -2.63 -2.03 14.63
CA SER A 46 -1.43 -2.65 15.21
C SER A 46 -0.23 -1.70 15.30
N SER A 47 -0.41 -0.38 15.13
CA SER A 47 0.68 0.61 15.17
C SER A 47 1.45 0.57 16.49
N ASN A 48 0.76 0.39 17.63
CA ASN A 48 1.39 0.30 18.95
C ASN A 48 2.31 -0.93 19.09
N VAL A 49 2.05 -2.02 18.36
CA VAL A 49 2.85 -3.26 18.41
C VAL A 49 3.95 -3.24 17.35
N THR A 50 3.63 -2.79 16.14
CA THR A 50 4.53 -2.85 14.98
C THR A 50 5.43 -1.63 14.85
N LYS A 51 5.08 -0.52 15.51
CA LYS A 51 5.68 0.82 15.34
C LYS A 51 5.77 1.27 13.88
N ALA A 52 4.92 0.71 13.01
CA ALA A 52 4.93 1.01 11.59
C ALA A 52 4.32 2.40 11.36
N ARG A 53 5.08 3.27 10.68
CA ARG A 53 4.67 4.61 10.29
C ARG A 53 3.80 4.59 9.03
N TRP A 54 4.09 3.65 8.12
CA TRP A 54 3.28 3.41 6.92
C TRP A 54 3.16 1.92 6.64
N THR A 55 2.03 1.54 6.08
CA THR A 55 1.77 0.20 5.54
C THR A 55 1.28 0.34 4.10
N ILE A 56 1.79 -0.52 3.21
CA ILE A 56 1.30 -0.67 1.84
C ILE A 56 0.75 -2.08 1.70
N ASP A 57 -0.53 -2.18 1.37
CA ASP A 57 -1.16 -3.45 1.04
C ASP A 57 -1.35 -3.55 -0.47
N ILE A 58 -1.05 -4.72 -1.02
CA ILE A 58 -1.24 -5.02 -2.44
C ILE A 58 -2.15 -6.24 -2.57
N GLU A 59 -3.23 -6.04 -3.30
CA GLU A 59 -4.23 -7.07 -3.58
C GLU A 59 -4.39 -7.22 -5.09
N ASN A 60 -4.72 -8.43 -5.51
CA ASN A 60 -5.11 -8.76 -6.90
C ASN A 60 -4.07 -8.44 -7.99
N ASN A 61 -2.83 -8.15 -7.62
CA ASN A 61 -1.77 -7.92 -8.60
C ASN A 61 -1.49 -9.21 -9.42
N PRO A 62 -1.53 -9.15 -10.77
CA PRO A 62 -1.35 -10.34 -11.60
C PRO A 62 -0.04 -11.09 -11.36
N LYS A 63 1.08 -10.37 -11.16
CA LYS A 63 2.40 -10.97 -10.93
C LYS A 63 2.50 -11.60 -9.54
N LEU A 64 1.96 -10.95 -8.52
CA LEU A 64 1.96 -11.52 -7.17
C LEU A 64 1.04 -12.74 -7.06
N ARG A 65 -0.04 -12.80 -7.85
CA ARG A 65 -0.96 -13.95 -7.92
C ARG A 65 -0.33 -15.23 -8.44
N GLU A 66 0.80 -15.14 -9.15
CA GLU A 66 1.61 -16.30 -9.52
C GLU A 66 2.31 -16.94 -8.30
N VAL A 67 2.47 -16.18 -7.21
CA VAL A 67 3.18 -16.60 -5.99
C VAL A 67 2.24 -16.80 -4.81
N THR A 68 1.25 -15.93 -4.64
CA THR A 68 0.30 -15.97 -3.50
C THR A 68 -1.07 -15.43 -3.88
N LYS A 69 -2.12 -16.01 -3.31
CA LYS A 69 -3.50 -15.49 -3.41
C LYS A 69 -3.83 -14.50 -2.30
N GLU A 70 -2.97 -14.43 -1.29
CA GLU A 70 -3.14 -13.57 -0.12
C GLU A 70 -2.70 -12.13 -0.41
N LYS A 71 -3.19 -11.21 0.41
CA LYS A 71 -2.74 -9.82 0.43
C LYS A 71 -1.27 -9.75 0.84
N VAL A 72 -0.47 -9.01 0.09
CA VAL A 72 0.93 -8.72 0.44
C VAL A 72 0.99 -7.40 1.19
N GLU A 73 1.62 -7.38 2.37
CA GLU A 73 1.68 -6.21 3.26
C GLU A 73 3.15 -5.80 3.50
N PHE A 74 3.51 -4.57 3.13
CA PHE A 74 4.81 -3.96 3.44
C PHE A 74 4.68 -2.99 4.61
N LYS A 75 5.51 -3.16 5.65
CA LYS A 75 5.54 -2.29 6.83
C LYS A 75 6.82 -1.48 6.90
N PHE A 76 6.70 -0.16 7.07
CA PHE A 76 7.82 0.76 7.20
C PHE A 76 7.86 1.31 8.63
N ARG A 77 9.00 1.15 9.30
CA ARG A 77 9.26 1.61 10.68
C ARG A 77 10.25 2.78 10.68
#